data_AF-A0A853FDG9-F1
#
_entry.id   AF-A0A853FDG9-F1
#
_cell.length_a   1.000
_cell.length_b   1.000
_cell.length_c   1.000
_cell.angle_alpha   90.00
_cell.angle_beta   90.00
_cell.angle_gamma   90.00
#
_symmetry.space_group_name_H-M   'P 1'
#
loop_
_entity.id
_entity.type
_entity.pdbx_description
1 polymer ?
#
loop_
_entity_poly.entity_id
_entity_poly.type
_entity_poly.pdbx_seq_one_letter_code
_entity_poly.pdbx_strand_id
1 'polypeptide(L)'
;MKYAREVIDLLAAYPDREFRMIQIVRYIAGGRPRNPLEWERIRKGVRRVMLDLQDSGHVTKRSLHAKTGGFSLYSWKPGHLVVENRDGIRDNIAREFAP
;
A
#
# COMPACT_ATOMS: atom_id res chain seq x y z
N MET A 1 7.37 12.90 -6.98
CA MET A 1 6.55 11.96 -7.80
C MET A 1 5.28 12.65 -8.26
N LYS A 2 4.82 12.46 -9.51
CA LYS A 2 3.70 13.23 -10.10
C LYS A 2 2.35 13.07 -9.38
N TYR A 3 1.98 11.85 -8.99
CA TYR A 3 0.63 11.53 -8.49
C TYR A 3 0.55 11.38 -6.96
N ALA A 4 1.55 11.86 -6.22
CA ALA A 4 1.65 11.61 -4.79
C ALA A 4 0.48 12.24 -4.02
N ARG A 5 0.18 13.50 -4.35
CA ARG A 5 -0.88 14.27 -3.69
C ARG A 5 -2.24 13.63 -3.90
N GLU A 6 -2.59 13.32 -5.14
CA GLU A 6 -3.90 12.76 -5.48
C GLU A 6 -4.11 11.37 -4.87
N VAL A 7 -3.04 10.57 -4.75
CA VAL A 7 -3.10 9.28 -4.08
C VAL A 7 -3.32 9.44 -2.58
N ILE A 8 -2.61 10.37 -1.93
CA ILE A 8 -2.77 10.64 -0.50
C ILE A 8 -4.17 11.19 -0.24
N ASP A 9 -4.62 12.19 -1.00
CA ASP A 9 -5.95 12.80 -0.86
C ASP A 9 -7.06 11.73 -1.00
N LEU A 10 -6.93 10.81 -1.96
CA LEU A 10 -7.89 9.71 -2.13
C LEU A 10 -7.86 8.73 -0.96
N LEU A 11 -6.70 8.22 -0.58
CA LEU A 11 -6.61 7.14 0.40
C LEU A 11 -6.89 7.66 1.82
N ALA A 12 -6.33 8.81 2.18
CA ALA A 12 -6.48 9.39 3.51
C ALA A 12 -7.91 9.87 3.78
N ALA A 13 -8.67 10.25 2.76
CA ALA A 13 -10.09 10.57 2.89
C ALA A 13 -10.96 9.34 3.22
N TYR A 14 -10.48 8.12 2.96
CA TYR A 14 -11.22 6.88 3.18
C TYR A 14 -10.33 5.81 3.86
N PRO A 15 -9.96 6.00 5.14
CA PRO A 15 -8.94 5.17 5.77
C PRO A 15 -9.30 3.68 5.90
N ASP A 16 -10.58 3.38 6.11
CA ASP A 16 -11.07 2.00 6.24
C ASP A 16 -11.43 1.35 4.90
N ARG A 17 -11.26 2.07 3.79
CA ARG A 17 -11.64 1.59 2.47
C ARG A 17 -10.47 0.98 1.71
N GLU A 18 -10.75 -0.13 1.07
CA GLU A 18 -9.81 -0.82 0.21
C GLU A 18 -10.03 -0.45 -1.26
N PHE A 19 -8.94 -0.14 -1.95
CA PHE A 19 -8.93 0.25 -3.35
C PHE A 19 -8.09 -0.72 -4.18
N ARG A 20 -8.61 -1.11 -5.34
CA ARG A 20 -7.81 -1.76 -6.39
C ARG A 20 -7.01 -0.72 -7.15
N MET A 21 -5.86 -1.14 -7.70
CA MET A 21 -5.03 -0.30 -8.58
C MET A 21 -5.84 0.41 -9.67
N ILE A 22 -6.79 -0.29 -10.31
CA ILE A 22 -7.62 0.29 -11.37
C ILE A 22 -8.55 1.42 -10.87
N GLN A 23 -9.02 1.35 -9.63
CA GLN A 23 -9.88 2.39 -9.06
C GLN A 23 -9.09 3.67 -8.80
N ILE A 24 -7.87 3.54 -8.27
CA ILE A 24 -6.96 4.67 -8.06
C ILE A 24 -6.57 5.32 -9.39
N VAL A 25 -6.23 4.51 -10.39
CA VAL A 25 -5.91 5.02 -11.73
C VAL A 25 -7.11 5.76 -12.34
N ARG A 26 -8.33 5.24 -12.18
CA ARG A 26 -9.55 5.91 -12.67
C ARG A 26 -9.81 7.23 -11.96
N TYR A 27 -9.57 7.29 -10.66
CA TYR A 27 -9.69 8.54 -9.89
C TYR A 27 -8.73 9.60 -10.43
N ILE A 28 -7.44 9.24 -10.61
CA ILE A 28 -6.42 10.17 -11.12
C ILE A 28 -6.68 10.58 -12.57
N ALA A 29 -7.17 9.67 -13.41
CA ALA A 29 -7.52 9.96 -14.79
C ALA A 29 -8.83 10.76 -14.95
N GLY A 30 -9.58 10.99 -13.86
CA GLY A 30 -10.92 11.59 -13.92
C GLY A 30 -11.96 10.71 -14.63
N GLY A 31 -11.76 9.39 -14.68
CA GLY A 31 -12.62 8.45 -15.40
C GLY A 31 -11.86 7.28 -16.00
N ARG A 32 -12.37 6.74 -17.11
CA ARG A 32 -11.69 5.67 -17.84
C ARG A 32 -10.50 6.27 -18.61
N PRO A 33 -9.28 5.70 -18.50
CA PRO A 33 -8.15 6.13 -19.33
C PRO A 33 -8.49 6.05 -20.82
N ARG A 34 -8.04 7.05 -21.59
CA ARG A 34 -8.33 7.22 -23.01
C ARG A 34 -7.69 6.13 -23.86
N ASN A 35 -6.52 5.66 -23.46
CA ASN A 35 -5.79 4.60 -24.16
C ASN A 35 -4.92 3.76 -23.20
N PRO A 36 -4.45 2.58 -23.64
CA PRO A 36 -3.62 1.69 -22.80
C PRO A 36 -2.29 2.34 -22.35
N LEU A 37 -1.71 3.21 -23.18
CA LEU A 37 -0.44 3.89 -22.86
C LEU A 37 -0.60 4.88 -21.69
N GLU A 38 -1.70 5.63 -21.67
CA GLU A 38 -2.06 6.52 -20.57
C GLU A 38 -2.28 5.72 -19.28
N TRP A 39 -3.05 4.63 -19.35
CA TRP A 39 -3.26 3.74 -18.21
C TRP A 39 -1.92 3.25 -17.64
N GLU A 40 -1.01 2.79 -18.50
CA GLU A 40 0.28 2.26 -18.06
C GLU A 40 1.19 3.33 -17.44
N ARG A 41 1.20 4.55 -18.01
CA ARG A 41 1.93 5.68 -17.41
C ARG A 41 1.41 6.03 -16.03
N ILE A 42 0.08 6.15 -15.88
CA ILE A 42 -0.53 6.48 -14.59
C ILE A 42 -0.26 5.35 -13.60
N ARG A 43 -0.50 4.10 -13.99
CA ARG A 43 -0.26 2.92 -13.16
C ARG A 43 1.18 2.83 -12.66
N LYS A 44 2.18 3.07 -13.51
CA LYS A 44 3.60 3.08 -13.11
C LYS A 44 3.87 4.19 -12.09
N GLY A 45 3.33 5.39 -12.32
CA GLY A 45 3.46 6.51 -11.39
C GLY A 45 2.83 6.22 -10.03
N VAL A 46 1.60 5.72 -10.03
CA VAL A 46 0.87 5.30 -8.81
C VAL A 46 1.62 4.19 -8.09
N ARG A 47 2.16 3.19 -8.82
CA ARG A 47 2.91 2.10 -8.21
C ARG A 47 4.13 2.60 -7.42
N ARG A 48 4.87 3.59 -7.95
CA ARG A 48 5.99 4.20 -7.22
C ARG A 48 5.50 4.88 -5.94
N VAL A 49 4.42 5.65 -6.01
CA VAL A 49 3.82 6.29 -4.83
C VAL A 49 3.41 5.26 -3.78
N MET A 50 2.73 4.19 -4.19
CA MET A 50 2.31 3.14 -3.27
C MET A 50 3.48 2.40 -2.63
N LEU A 51 4.60 2.24 -3.32
CA LEU A 51 5.80 1.62 -2.74
C LEU A 51 6.38 2.52 -1.65
N ASP A 52 6.58 3.81 -1.95
CA ASP A 52 7.12 4.76 -0.97
C ASP A 52 6.18 4.94 0.24
N LEU A 53 4.86 4.91 0.03
CA LEU A 53 3.87 4.96 1.12
C LEU A 53 3.78 3.67 1.93
N GLN A 54 4.09 2.51 1.35
CA GLN A 54 4.21 1.26 2.09
C GLN A 54 5.48 1.25 2.94
N ASP A 55 6.59 1.72 2.36
CA ASP A 55 7.90 1.80 3.02
C ASP A 55 7.86 2.75 4.23
N SER A 56 7.18 3.89 4.09
CA SER A 56 6.92 4.83 5.19
C SER A 56 5.79 4.40 6.15
N GLY A 57 5.14 3.26 5.91
CA GLY A 57 4.14 2.71 6.81
C GLY A 57 2.76 3.39 6.76
N HIS A 58 2.47 4.21 5.75
CA HIS A 58 1.17 4.88 5.59
C HIS A 58 0.12 4.05 4.84
N VAL A 59 0.55 3.08 4.02
CA VAL A 59 -0.36 2.25 3.21
C VAL A 59 -0.12 0.77 3.47
N THR A 60 -1.21 -0.01 3.53
CA THR A 60 -1.15 -1.47 3.52
C THR A 60 -1.48 -2.00 2.15
N LYS A 61 -0.79 -3.05 1.72
CA LYS A 61 -1.12 -3.82 0.52
C LYS A 61 -1.54 -5.23 0.91
N ARG A 62 -2.77 -5.63 0.56
CA ARG A 62 -3.24 -7.02 0.67
C ARG A 62 -3.26 -7.64 -0.72
N SER A 63 -2.48 -8.70 -0.92
CA SER A 63 -2.49 -9.46 -2.18
C SER A 63 -3.51 -10.58 -2.12
N LEU A 64 -4.60 -10.47 -2.88
CA LEU A 64 -5.55 -11.57 -3.03
C LEU A 64 -5.02 -12.53 -4.10
N HIS A 65 -4.43 -13.63 -3.64
CA HIS A 65 -3.94 -14.69 -4.50
C HIS A 65 -5.13 -15.56 -4.92
N ALA A 66 -5.70 -15.27 -6.09
CA ALA A 66 -6.60 -16.20 -6.76
C ALA A 66 -5.78 -17.09 -7.71
N LYS A 67 -6.18 -18.36 -7.88
CA LYS A 67 -5.55 -19.33 -8.81
C LYS A 67 -5.42 -18.78 -10.24
N THR A 68 -6.27 -17.81 -10.62
CA THR A 68 -6.18 -17.05 -11.87
C THR A 68 -6.66 -15.61 -11.63
N GLY A 69 -5.87 -14.59 -11.99
CA GLY A 69 -6.34 -13.19 -12.02
C GLY A 69 -6.39 -12.44 -10.68
N GLY A 70 -5.54 -12.82 -9.72
CA GLY A 70 -5.44 -12.11 -8.43
C GLY A 70 -5.15 -10.61 -8.57
N PHE A 71 -5.67 -9.82 -7.64
CA PHE A 71 -5.42 -8.38 -7.58
C PHE A 71 -4.97 -7.96 -6.19
N SER A 72 -4.25 -6.83 -6.13
CA SER A 72 -3.87 -6.20 -4.86
C SER A 72 -4.89 -5.14 -4.46
N LEU A 73 -5.20 -5.13 -3.17
CA LEU A 73 -5.97 -4.11 -2.49
C LEU A 73 -5.03 -3.22 -1.67
N TYR A 74 -5.31 -1.92 -1.69
CA TYR A 74 -4.55 -0.88 -1.00
C TYR A 74 -5.48 -0.12 -0.06
N SER A 75 -5.05 0.11 1.18
CA SER A 75 -5.78 0.90 2.17
C SER A 75 -4.82 1.83 2.91
N TRP A 76 -5.33 2.98 3.33
CA TRP A 76 -4.59 3.88 4.22
C TRP A 76 -4.51 3.27 5.61
N LYS A 77 -3.40 3.45 6.30
CA LYS A 77 -3.29 3.14 7.73
C LYS A 77 -3.61 4.41 8.51
N PRO A 78 -4.71 4.48 9.28
CA PRO A 78 -4.89 5.56 10.24
C PRO A 78 -3.70 5.55 11.18
N GLY A 79 -3.05 6.70 11.35
CA GLY A 79 -1.88 6.88 12.20
C GLY A 79 -2.24 6.81 13.68
N HIS A 80 -2.73 5.66 14.15
CA HIS A 80 -2.79 5.29 15.55
C HIS A 80 -3.06 3.79 15.70
N LEU A 81 -2.03 2.99 15.43
CA LEU A 81 -1.85 1.75 16.17
C LEU A 81 -0.54 1.95 16.92
N VAL A 82 -0.64 2.35 18.19
CA VAL A 82 0.37 1.96 19.17
C VAL A 82 0.53 0.46 18.96
N VAL A 83 1.71 0.03 18.50
CA VAL A 83 2.05 -1.38 18.45
C VAL A 83 2.22 -1.79 19.91
N GLU A 84 1.11 -2.01 20.61
CA GLU A 84 1.14 -2.71 21.88
C GLU A 84 1.54 -4.15 21.58
N ASN A 85 2.83 -4.41 21.79
CA ASN A 85 3.46 -5.70 22.08
C ASN A 85 2.98 -6.92 21.29
N ARG A 86 3.90 -7.52 20.52
CA ARG A 86 4.08 -8.98 20.47
C ARG A 86 5.45 -9.36 19.89
N ASP A 87 6.32 -9.84 20.78
CA ASP A 87 7.05 -11.10 20.60
C ASP A 87 8.13 -11.20 19.51
N GLY A 88 9.12 -10.29 19.51
CA GLY A 88 10.35 -10.44 18.71
C GLY A 88 11.64 -10.62 19.51
N ILE A 89 11.64 -10.37 20.83
CA ILE A 89 12.85 -10.39 21.67
C ILE A 89 12.70 -11.46 22.75
N ARG A 90 12.67 -12.74 22.35
CA ARG A 90 12.79 -13.86 23.32
C ARG A 90 13.87 -14.88 22.99
N ASP A 91 14.43 -14.90 21.79
CA ASP A 91 15.23 -16.06 21.37
C ASP A 91 16.75 -15.85 21.25
N ASN A 92 17.33 -14.74 21.76
CA ASN A 92 18.78 -14.55 21.64
C ASN A 92 19.55 -14.17 22.93
N ILE A 93 18.94 -14.30 24.12
CA ILE A 93 19.62 -14.02 25.41
C ILE A 93 20.08 -15.31 26.14
N ALA A 94 20.14 -16.47 25.45
CA ALA A 94 20.47 -17.74 26.10
C ALA A 94 21.66 -18.49 25.46
N ARG A 95 22.67 -17.79 24.96
CA ARG A 95 23.97 -18.41 24.61
C ARG A 95 25.15 -17.51 24.94
N GLU A 96 25.22 -17.04 26.18
CA GLU A 96 26.53 -16.78 26.80
C GLU A 96 26.51 -17.35 28.24
N PHE A 97 27.61 -18.02 28.56
CA PHE A 97 28.06 -18.51 29.88
C PHE A 97 27.41 -19.75 30.49
N ALA A 98 28.11 -20.88 30.32
CA ALA A 98 28.49 -21.76 31.45
C ALA A 98 29.75 -22.57 31.05
N PRO A 99 30.58 -23.00 32.02
CA PRO A 99 32.05 -22.90 32.03
C PRO A 99 32.83 -23.95 31.23
#